data_AF-A0A3P6B8Y0-F1
#
_entry.id   AF-A0A3P6B8Y0-F1
#
_cell.length_a   1.000
_cell.length_b   1.000
_cell.length_c   1.000
_cell.angle_alpha   90.00
_cell.angle_beta   90.00
_cell.angle_gamma   90.00
#
_symmetry.space_group_name_H-M   'P 1'
#
loop_
_entity.id
_entity.type
_entity.pdbx_description
1 polymer ?
#
loop_
_entity_poly.entity_id
_entity_poly.type
_entity_poly.pdbx_seq_one_letter_code
_entity_poly.pdbx_strand_id
1 'polypeptide(L)'
;MKMSIVDDADEGLFVAFDGEIQKLHNMGAYEAGHLMAGEGVKLEETQPPPFIADIVGKTYSFQVKVDMNNFTANHQTFTISRMNKRVTVCH
;
A
#
# COMPACT_ATOMS: atom_id res chain seq x y z
N MET A 1 -0.05 6.57 -2.12
CA MET A 1 -1.16 5.73 -1.62
C MET A 1 -1.05 5.60 -0.11
N LYS A 2 -2.17 5.65 0.63
CA LYS A 2 -2.23 5.32 2.06
C LYS A 2 -2.78 3.91 2.22
N MET A 3 -2.20 3.11 3.10
CA MET A 3 -2.57 1.71 3.33
C MET A 3 -2.49 1.38 4.81
N SER A 4 -3.46 0.60 5.30
CA SER A 4 -3.38 0.03 6.64
C SER A 4 -2.63 -1.29 6.57
N ILE A 5 -1.65 -1.49 7.46
CA ILE A 5 -0.84 -2.69 7.54
C ILE A 5 -0.95 -3.23 8.95
N VAL A 6 -1.30 -4.50 9.06
CA VAL A 6 -1.39 -5.23 10.33
C VAL A 6 -0.19 -6.16 10.44
N ASP A 7 0.45 -6.18 11.60
CA ASP A 7 1.38 -7.24 11.99
C ASP A 7 0.89 -7.95 13.28
N ASP A 8 1.73 -8.82 13.85
CA ASP A 8 1.39 -9.58 15.05
C ASP A 8 1.20 -8.69 16.31
N ALA A 9 1.65 -7.43 16.27
CA ALA A 9 1.57 -6.49 17.37
C ALA A 9 0.41 -5.51 17.23
N ASP A 10 0.27 -4.83 16.09
CA ASP A 10 -0.75 -3.78 15.90
C ASP A 10 -1.05 -3.47 14.41
N GLU A 11 -2.01 -2.58 14.19
CA GLU A 11 -2.35 -1.97 12.91
C GLU A 11 -1.73 -0.57 12.79
N GLY A 12 -1.01 -0.31 11.69
CA GLY A 12 -0.40 0.97 11.40
C GLY A 12 -0.84 1.55 10.06
N LEU A 13 -0.92 2.89 9.98
CA LEU A 13 -1.18 3.60 8.73
C LEU A 13 0.13 3.96 8.02
N PHE A 14 0.31 3.49 6.79
CA PHE A 14 1.51 3.70 5.98
C PHE A 14 1.20 4.53 4.74
N VAL A 15 2.15 5.36 4.35
CA VAL A 15 2.12 6.15 3.11
C VAL A 15 3.24 5.68 2.20
N ALA A 16 2.89 5.26 0.99
CA ALA A 16 3.84 4.89 -0.05
C ALA A 16 3.73 5.83 -1.25
N PHE A 17 4.88 6.22 -1.80
CA PHE A 17 4.95 7.03 -3.02
C PHE A 17 4.78 6.17 -4.27
N ASP A 18 4.34 6.82 -5.35
CA ASP A 18 4.02 6.20 -6.64
C ASP A 18 5.12 5.27 -7.16
N GLY A 19 6.38 5.70 -7.12
CA GLY A 19 7.51 4.89 -7.60
C GLY A 19 7.74 3.57 -6.85
N GLU A 20 7.32 3.46 -5.57
CA GLU A 20 7.40 2.20 -4.83
C GLU A 20 6.16 1.34 -5.04
N ILE A 21 4.98 1.96 -5.17
CA ILE A 21 3.72 1.26 -5.44
C ILE A 21 3.71 0.68 -6.86
N GLN A 22 4.24 1.39 -7.87
CA GLN A 22 4.42 0.86 -9.23
C GLN A 22 5.19 -0.47 -9.24
N LYS A 23 6.19 -0.67 -8.37
CA LYS A 23 6.95 -1.93 -8.30
C LYS A 23 6.10 -3.13 -7.87
N LEU A 24 4.95 -2.92 -7.23
CA LEU A 24 4.07 -3.99 -6.77
C LEU A 24 3.16 -4.52 -7.87
N HIS A 25 2.56 -3.59 -8.62
CA HIS A 25 1.39 -3.83 -9.47
C HIS A 25 1.57 -3.30 -10.91
N ASN A 26 2.78 -2.84 -11.26
CA ASN A 26 3.17 -2.35 -12.59
C ASN A 26 2.23 -1.27 -13.16
N MET A 27 1.56 -0.53 -12.27
CA MET A 27 0.55 0.48 -12.62
C MET A 27 0.88 1.78 -11.89
N GLY A 28 0.91 2.89 -12.62
CA GLY A 28 1.15 4.21 -12.05
C GLY A 28 -0.04 4.74 -11.26
N ALA A 29 0.20 5.69 -10.35
CA ALA A 29 -0.84 6.38 -9.59
C ALA A 29 -1.86 7.08 -10.50
N TYR A 30 -1.44 7.53 -11.68
CA TYR A 30 -2.34 8.09 -12.69
C TYR A 30 -3.29 7.02 -13.26
N GLU A 31 -2.77 5.85 -13.63
CA GLU A 31 -3.57 4.75 -14.18
C GLU A 31 -4.50 4.16 -13.11
N ALA A 32 -4.00 3.96 -11.90
CA ALA A 32 -4.78 3.55 -10.74
C ALA A 32 -5.90 4.56 -10.41
N GLY A 33 -5.58 5.86 -10.45
CA GLY A 33 -6.56 6.94 -10.26
C GLY A 33 -7.61 6.99 -11.36
N HIS A 34 -7.20 6.72 -12.61
CA HIS A 34 -8.11 6.68 -13.76
C HIS A 34 -9.04 5.47 -13.70
N LEU A 35 -8.56 4.28 -13.29
CA LEU A 35 -9.41 3.10 -13.07
C LEU A 35 -10.36 3.26 -11.89
N MET A 36 -10.00 4.05 -10.89
CA MET A 36 -10.88 4.42 -9.77
C MET A 36 -11.94 5.47 -10.16
N ALA A 37 -11.65 6.32 -11.17
CA ALA A 37 -12.52 7.39 -11.63
C ALA A 37 -13.34 7.04 -12.88
N GLY A 38 -12.94 6.01 -13.62
CA GLY A 38 -13.53 5.57 -14.88
C GLY A 38 -14.58 4.49 -14.68
N GLU A 39 -15.83 4.84 -15.03
CA GLU A 39 -16.95 3.97 -15.37
C GLU A 39 -17.30 2.85 -14.37
N GLY A 40 -18.22 3.16 -13.46
CA GLY A 40 -19.49 2.41 -13.33
C GLY A 40 -19.44 0.92 -13.00
N VAL A 41 -18.28 0.34 -12.69
CA VAL A 41 -18.23 -1.00 -12.13
C VAL A 41 -18.69 -0.84 -10.70
N LYS A 42 -19.93 -1.26 -10.43
CA LYS A 42 -20.36 -1.65 -9.09
C LYS A 42 -19.47 -2.82 -8.68
N LEU A 43 -18.23 -2.51 -8.31
CA LEU A 43 -17.37 -3.40 -7.56
C LEU A 43 -18.20 -3.66 -6.31
N GLU A 44 -18.69 -4.88 -6.13
CA GLU A 44 -19.31 -5.21 -4.86
C GLU A 44 -18.35 -4.73 -3.77
N GLU A 45 -18.86 -3.97 -2.79
CA GLU A 45 -18.05 -3.23 -1.80
C GLU A 45 -17.04 -4.11 -1.04
N THR A 46 -17.14 -5.42 -1.24
CA THR A 46 -16.30 -6.50 -0.73
C THR A 46 -15.05 -6.80 -1.55
N GLN A 47 -14.91 -6.39 -2.82
CA GLN A 47 -13.75 -6.73 -3.64
C GLN A 47 -12.82 -5.52 -3.85
N PRO A 48 -11.50 -5.64 -3.58
CA PRO A 48 -10.57 -4.56 -3.87
C PRO A 48 -10.44 -4.36 -5.39
N PRO A 49 -10.20 -3.12 -5.87
CA PRO A 49 -9.90 -2.87 -7.27
C PRO A 49 -8.79 -3.80 -7.78
N PRO A 50 -8.84 -4.25 -9.05
CA PRO A 50 -7.92 -5.27 -9.57
C PRO A 50 -6.44 -4.97 -9.31
N PHE A 51 -6.06 -3.70 -9.30
CA PHE A 51 -4.70 -3.23 -9.08
C PHE A 51 -4.24 -3.30 -7.61
N ILE A 52 -5.17 -3.37 -6.64
CA ILE A 52 -4.91 -3.54 -5.20
C ILE A 52 -5.07 -5.02 -4.77
N ALA A 53 -5.79 -5.84 -5.56
CA ALA A 53 -5.94 -7.27 -5.31
C ALA A 53 -4.59 -8.00 -5.18
N ASP A 54 -3.57 -7.52 -5.90
CA ASP A 54 -2.21 -8.04 -5.82
C ASP A 54 -1.39 -7.57 -4.61
N ILE A 55 -1.96 -6.72 -3.76
CA ILE A 55 -1.33 -6.13 -2.57
C ILE A 55 -2.03 -6.64 -1.30
N VAL A 56 -3.36 -6.71 -1.31
CA VAL A 56 -4.16 -7.15 -0.15
C VAL A 56 -3.90 -8.63 0.17
N GLY A 57 -3.74 -8.94 1.46
CA GLY A 57 -3.52 -10.30 1.93
C GLY A 57 -2.11 -10.85 1.66
N LYS A 58 -1.19 -10.05 1.10
CA LYS A 58 0.20 -10.45 0.90
C LYS A 58 1.11 -9.84 1.96
N THR A 59 2.14 -10.59 2.33
CA THR A 59 3.17 -10.14 3.27
C THR A 59 4.35 -9.54 2.53
N TYR A 60 4.80 -8.38 3.01
CA TYR A 60 5.94 -7.66 2.45
C TYR A 60 6.95 -7.31 3.55
N SER A 61 8.11 -6.85 3.11
CA SER A 61 9.11 -6.22 3.96
C SER A 61 9.33 -4.80 3.47
N PHE A 62 9.15 -3.83 4.35
CA PHE A 62 9.25 -2.40 4.04
C PHE A 62 10.43 -1.79 4.78
N GLN A 63 11.11 -0.85 4.13
CA GLN A 63 11.92 0.14 4.82
C GLN A 63 11.06 1.37 5.05
N VAL A 64 11.08 1.86 6.28
CA VAL A 64 10.23 2.95 6.72
C VAL A 64 11.10 4.12 7.12
N LYS A 65 10.77 5.31 6.64
CA LYS A 65 11.32 6.56 7.14
C LYS A 65 10.34 7.14 8.15
N VAL A 66 10.87 7.47 9.32
CA VAL A 66 10.16 8.11 10.43
C VAL A 66 10.84 9.45 10.71
N ASP A 67 10.07 10.53 10.60
CA ASP A 67 10.50 11.87 11.02
C ASP A 67 9.41 12.57 11.86
N MET A 68 9.70 13.76 12.39
CA MET A 68 8.78 14.47 13.27
C MET A 68 7.45 14.87 12.58
N ASN A 69 7.42 14.95 11.25
CA ASN A 69 6.18 15.24 10.51
C ASN A 69 5.27 14.00 10.41
N ASN A 70 5.81 12.81 10.62
CA ASN A 70 5.08 11.54 10.61
C ASN A 70 4.20 11.32 11.85
N PHE A 71 4.44 12.06 12.95
CA PHE A 71 3.79 11.88 14.25
C PHE A 71 3.32 13.21 14.82
N THR A 72 2.37 13.85 14.13
CA THR A 72 1.61 14.98 14.69
C THR A 72 0.31 14.46 15.30
N ALA A 73 -0.36 15.26 16.13
CA ALA A 73 -1.67 14.89 16.72
C ALA A 73 -2.70 14.46 15.65
N ASN A 74 -2.55 14.94 14.41
CA ASN A 74 -3.45 14.67 13.30
C ASN A 74 -2.87 13.70 12.25
N HIS A 75 -1.61 13.29 12.41
CA HIS A 75 -0.93 12.39 11.49
C HIS A 75 -0.03 11.44 12.27
N GLN A 76 -0.44 10.19 12.41
CA GLN A 76 0.42 9.08 12.82
C GLN A 76 0.56 8.16 11.62
N THR A 77 1.56 8.43 10.78
CA THR A 77 1.75 7.72 9.52
C THR A 77 3.19 7.38 9.28
N PHE A 78 3.46 6.17 8.83
CA PHE A 78 4.79 5.70 8.48
C PHE A 78 5.06 5.88 6.99
N THR A 79 6.19 6.49 6.61
CA THR A 79 6.51 6.66 5.18
C THR A 79 7.32 5.46 4.67
N ILE A 80 6.81 4.73 3.70
CA ILE A 80 7.53 3.64 3.04
C ILE A 80 8.55 4.25 2.07
N SER A 81 9.84 4.02 2.34
CA SER A 81 10.94 4.47 1.50
C SER A 81 11.35 3.42 0.47
N ARG A 82 11.26 2.13 0.83
CA ARG A 82 11.51 1.00 -0.07
C ARG A 82 10.61 -0.18 0.26
N MET A 83 10.23 -0.93 -0.77
CA MET A 83 9.42 -2.12 -0.62
C MET A 83 10.03 -3.34 -1.29
N ASN A 84 10.03 -4.48 -0.59
CA ASN A 84 10.51 -5.75 -1.11
C ASN A 84 9.46 -6.84 -0.88
N LYS A 85 9.22 -7.68 -1.91
CA LYS A 85 8.45 -8.92 -1.77
C LYS A 85 9.27 -9.88 -0.90
N ARG A 86 8.64 -10.46 0.13
CA ARG A 86 9.30 -11.47 0.96
C ARG A 86 9.38 -12.76 0.14
N VAL A 87 10.59 -13.16 -0.24
CA VAL A 87 10.83 -14.48 -0.85
C VAL A 87 11.03 -15.45 0.30
N THR A 88 10.03 -16.28 0.57
CA THR A 88 10.22 -17.40 1.50
C THR A 88 11.08 -18.44 0.80
N VAL A 89 12.33 -18.60 1.23
CA VAL A 89 13.15 -19.75 0.82
C VAL A 89 12.69 -20.93 1.67
N CYS A 90 11.93 -21.85 1.08
CA CYS A 90 11.66 -23.13 1.71
C CYS A 90 12.98 -23.92 1.74
N HIS A 91 13.43 -24.33 2.93
CA HIS A 91 14.51 -25.31 3.12
C HIS A 91 13.96 -26.73 3.06
#